data_AF-A0A160P3L6-F1
#
_entry.id   AF-A0A160P3L6-F1
#
_cell.length_a   1.000
_cell.length_b   1.000
_cell.length_c   1.000
_cell.angle_alpha   90.00
_cell.angle_beta   90.00
_cell.angle_gamma   90.00
#
_symmetry.space_group_name_H-M   'P 1'
#
loop_
_entity.id
_entity.type
_entity.pdbx_description
1 polymer ?
#
loop_
_entity_poly.entity_id
_entity_poly.type
_entity_poly.pdbx_seq_one_letter_code
_entity_poly.pdbx_strand_id
1 'polypeptide(L)'
;MRATIGVMKKTLTAVSAALVALGLAAPAEAAPRDTPALMCSLGTVDVQHPPIGYDVTPIFELARRLGLGDPGAVGLGCDKGVRTDPYSEEIQPYPERGPVVLRSQEPGKGSTQLYCTDSRGGWGKMHGLPVEVFWVVGTGCVSEANPVVI
;
A
#
# COMPACT_ATOMS: atom_id res chain seq x y z
N MET A 1 -7.94 -64.23 -48.25
CA MET A 1 -8.40 -64.86 -46.99
C MET A 1 -7.62 -64.30 -45.81
N ARG A 2 -8.26 -63.47 -44.97
CA ARG A 2 -8.18 -63.45 -43.49
C ARG A 2 -8.99 -62.26 -42.99
N ALA A 3 -10.00 -62.56 -42.18
CA ALA A 3 -10.84 -61.62 -41.47
C ALA A 3 -10.25 -61.35 -40.08
N THR A 4 -10.44 -60.14 -39.54
CA THR A 4 -10.65 -59.96 -38.11
C THR A 4 -11.39 -58.67 -37.81
N ILE A 5 -12.59 -58.84 -37.27
CA ILE A 5 -13.44 -57.86 -36.59
C ILE A 5 -12.77 -57.50 -35.25
N GLY A 6 -12.76 -56.22 -34.87
CA GLY A 6 -12.13 -55.75 -33.64
C GLY A 6 -12.74 -54.48 -33.09
N VAL A 7 -13.95 -54.60 -32.53
CA VAL A 7 -14.48 -53.92 -31.34
C VAL A 7 -14.08 -52.45 -31.10
N MET A 8 -15.03 -51.52 -31.33
CA MET A 8 -15.05 -50.19 -30.71
C MET A 8 -15.02 -50.33 -29.18
N LYS A 9 -13.90 -49.96 -28.56
CA LYS A 9 -13.84 -49.65 -27.13
C LYS A 9 -14.06 -48.15 -26.96
N LYS A 10 -15.20 -47.81 -26.36
CA LYS A 10 -15.50 -46.50 -25.77
C LYS A 10 -14.37 -46.10 -24.84
N THR A 11 -13.78 -44.94 -25.09
CA THR A 11 -13.07 -44.16 -24.07
C THR A 11 -13.61 -42.74 -24.14
N LEU A 12 -14.50 -42.45 -23.19
CA LEU A 12 -14.80 -41.09 -22.76
C LEU A 12 -13.53 -40.49 -22.18
N THR A 13 -13.09 -39.36 -22.73
CA THR A 13 -12.28 -38.38 -22.00
C THR A 13 -12.70 -36.99 -22.46
N ALA A 14 -13.67 -36.45 -21.74
CA ALA A 14 -13.81 -35.01 -21.58
C ALA A 14 -12.58 -34.50 -20.83
N VAL A 15 -12.11 -33.29 -21.16
CA VAL A 15 -11.82 -32.21 -20.21
C VAL A 15 -11.39 -30.98 -21.02
N SER A 16 -12.14 -29.91 -20.78
CA SER A 16 -12.00 -28.56 -21.28
C SER A 16 -10.64 -27.95 -20.97
N ALA A 17 -10.07 -27.21 -21.92
CA ALA A 17 -9.05 -26.19 -21.64
C ALA A 17 -9.52 -24.86 -22.23
N ALA A 18 -10.51 -24.25 -21.57
CA ALA A 18 -10.74 -22.83 -21.70
C ALA A 18 -9.65 -22.12 -20.90
N LEU A 19 -8.55 -21.72 -21.55
CA LEU A 19 -7.68 -20.68 -21.01
C LEU A 19 -8.46 -19.37 -21.08
N VAL A 20 -9.18 -19.07 -20.01
CA VAL A 20 -9.59 -17.70 -19.72
C VAL A 20 -8.30 -16.94 -19.47
N ALA A 21 -8.00 -15.98 -20.36
CA ALA A 21 -7.04 -14.93 -20.09
C ALA A 21 -7.50 -14.21 -18.81
N LEU A 22 -6.96 -14.62 -17.66
CA LEU A 22 -7.00 -13.79 -16.47
C LEU A 22 -6.28 -12.51 -16.85
N GLY A 23 -7.06 -11.43 -16.86
CA GLY A 23 -6.56 -10.09 -17.09
C GLY A 23 -5.33 -9.85 -16.24
N LEU A 24 -4.34 -9.22 -16.87
CA LEU A 24 -3.27 -8.53 -16.19
C LEU A 24 -3.90 -7.50 -15.25
N ALA A 25 -4.26 -7.92 -14.04
CA ALA A 25 -4.19 -7.01 -12.91
C ALA A 25 -2.71 -6.64 -12.85
N ALA A 26 -2.40 -5.40 -13.25
CA ALA A 26 -1.07 -4.85 -13.03
C ALA A 26 -0.69 -5.19 -11.59
N PRO A 27 0.51 -5.75 -11.34
CA PRO A 27 0.93 -5.99 -9.97
C PRO A 27 0.77 -4.65 -9.25
N ALA A 28 0.11 -4.65 -8.08
CA ALA A 28 0.16 -3.51 -7.18
C ALA A 28 1.64 -3.11 -7.11
N GLU A 29 1.97 -1.94 -7.64
CA GLU A 29 3.34 -1.61 -8.00
C GLU A 29 4.11 -1.50 -6.70
N ALA A 30 4.93 -2.53 -6.44
CA ALA A 30 5.66 -2.62 -5.20
C ALA A 30 6.51 -1.37 -5.05
N ALA A 31 6.40 -0.68 -3.91
CA ALA A 31 7.19 0.51 -3.65
C ALA A 31 8.67 0.24 -4.01
N PRO A 32 9.33 1.15 -4.76
CA PRO A 32 10.75 1.01 -5.04
C PRO A 32 11.53 0.74 -3.75
N ARG A 33 12.51 -0.16 -3.80
CA ARG A 33 13.27 -0.59 -2.61
C ARG A 33 13.83 0.59 -1.79
N ASP A 34 14.15 1.68 -2.49
CA ASP A 34 14.71 2.91 -1.92
C ASP A 34 13.67 3.96 -1.53
N THR A 35 12.42 3.54 -1.32
CA THR A 35 11.36 4.43 -0.85
C THR A 35 11.35 4.44 0.68
N PRO A 36 11.59 5.57 1.36
CA PRO A 36 11.54 5.64 2.81
C PRO A 36 10.21 5.11 3.35
N ALA A 37 10.29 4.13 4.25
CA ALA A 37 9.12 3.61 4.92
C ALA A 37 9.04 4.16 6.33
N LEU A 38 7.95 4.84 6.64
CA LEU A 38 7.71 5.48 7.92
C LEU A 38 6.72 4.68 8.74
N MET A 39 7.10 4.42 9.99
CA MET A 39 6.22 3.81 10.96
C MET A 39 5.56 4.89 11.80
N CYS A 40 4.23 5.03 11.68
CA CYS A 40 3.49 6.13 12.29
C CYS A 40 2.82 5.68 13.60
N SER A 41 3.28 6.25 14.71
CA SER A 41 2.88 5.85 16.07
C SER A 41 1.43 6.19 16.43
N LEU A 42 0.87 7.25 15.82
CA LEU A 42 -0.52 7.65 16.01
C LEU A 42 -1.45 7.16 14.89
N GLY A 43 -0.90 6.37 13.96
CA GLY A 43 -1.65 5.71 12.90
C GLY A 43 -1.43 6.29 11.51
N THR A 44 -1.96 5.57 10.54
CA THR A 44 -2.06 5.97 9.13
C THR A 44 -3.52 5.92 8.74
N VAL A 45 -4.00 6.96 8.07
CA VAL A 45 -5.38 7.07 7.58
C VAL A 45 -5.36 7.07 6.07
N ASP A 46 -6.05 6.10 5.47
CA ASP A 46 -6.45 6.15 4.07
C ASP A 46 -7.53 7.24 3.95
N VAL A 47 -7.22 8.32 3.22
CA VAL A 47 -8.11 9.48 3.07
C VAL A 47 -9.29 9.16 2.14
N GLN A 48 -9.15 8.17 1.26
CA GLN A 48 -10.22 7.72 0.37
C GLN A 48 -11.24 6.84 1.10
N HIS A 49 -10.80 6.12 2.13
CA HIS A 49 -11.63 5.26 2.98
C HIS A 49 -11.38 5.54 4.46
N PRO A 50 -11.68 6.76 4.94
CA PRO A 50 -11.32 7.15 6.30
C PRO A 50 -12.14 6.36 7.32
N PRO A 51 -11.62 6.17 8.54
CA PRO A 51 -12.39 5.64 9.66
C PRO A 51 -13.69 6.42 9.86
N ILE A 52 -14.74 5.73 10.30
CA ILE A 52 -16.05 6.33 10.53
C ILE A 52 -15.93 7.52 11.50
N GLY A 53 -16.41 8.68 11.08
CA GLY A 53 -16.41 9.91 11.89
C GLY A 53 -15.08 10.69 11.87
N TYR A 54 -14.09 10.25 11.10
CA TYR A 54 -12.84 10.99 10.93
C TYR A 54 -12.98 12.08 9.87
N ASP A 55 -12.86 13.35 10.27
CA ASP A 55 -12.91 14.49 9.35
C ASP A 55 -11.59 14.65 8.58
N VAL A 56 -11.64 14.37 7.28
CA VAL A 56 -10.49 14.51 6.37
C VAL A 56 -10.32 15.91 5.81
N THR A 57 -11.28 16.82 6.00
CA THR A 57 -11.25 18.19 5.45
C THR A 57 -9.93 18.94 5.76
N PRO A 58 -9.39 18.89 6.99
CA PRO A 58 -8.12 19.54 7.31
C PRO A 58 -6.93 18.98 6.52
N ILE A 59 -6.96 17.71 6.13
CA ILE A 59 -5.91 17.07 5.34
C ILE A 59 -5.91 17.61 3.91
N PHE A 60 -7.09 17.77 3.31
CA PHE A 60 -7.23 18.40 1.99
C PHE A 60 -6.76 19.84 1.99
N GLU A 61 -7.09 20.62 3.03
CA GLU A 61 -6.59 21.99 3.17
C GLU A 61 -5.07 22.03 3.32
N LEU A 62 -4.50 21.14 4.12
CA LEU A 62 -3.07 21.02 4.31
C LEU A 62 -2.37 20.62 3.01
N ALA A 63 -2.85 19.60 2.31
CA ALA A 63 -2.32 19.17 1.01
C ALA A 63 -2.25 20.33 0.02
N ARG A 64 -3.34 21.11 -0.10
CA ARG A 64 -3.39 22.29 -0.96
C ARG A 64 -2.34 23.35 -0.58
N ARG A 65 -2.18 23.64 0.72
CA ARG A 65 -1.17 24.60 1.22
C ARG A 65 0.26 24.15 0.92
N LEU A 66 0.48 22.84 0.89
CA LEU A 66 1.78 22.22 0.60
C LEU A 66 2.05 22.05 -0.91
N GLY A 67 1.11 22.46 -1.77
CA GLY A 67 1.19 22.29 -3.21
C GLY A 67 1.10 20.83 -3.67
N LEU A 68 0.51 19.96 -2.83
CA LEU A 68 0.18 18.59 -3.20
C LEU A 68 -1.15 18.55 -3.96
N GLY A 69 -1.30 17.52 -4.80
CA GLY A 69 -2.59 17.17 -5.40
C GLY A 69 -3.58 16.58 -4.39
N ASP A 70 -4.52 15.79 -4.88
CA ASP A 70 -5.52 15.15 -4.02
C ASP A 70 -4.86 14.13 -3.07
N PRO A 71 -4.95 14.32 -1.74
CA PRO A 71 -4.36 13.42 -0.77
C PRO A 71 -5.01 12.04 -0.80
N GLY A 72 -4.18 11.00 -0.83
CA GLY A 72 -4.61 9.61 -0.71
C GLY A 72 -4.44 9.06 0.71
N ALA A 73 -3.47 9.56 1.47
CA ALA A 73 -3.21 9.09 2.83
C ALA A 73 -2.59 10.18 3.71
N VAL A 74 -2.75 10.02 5.02
CA VAL A 74 -1.97 10.77 6.01
C VAL A 74 -1.39 9.83 7.06
N GLY A 75 -0.13 10.06 7.43
CA GLY A 75 0.54 9.42 8.55
C GLY A 75 0.71 10.40 9.70
N LEU A 76 0.44 9.95 10.93
CA LEU A 76 0.53 10.76 12.16
C LEU A 76 1.57 10.18 13.12
N GLY A 77 2.47 11.04 13.61
CA GLY A 77 3.55 10.62 14.52
C GLY A 77 4.58 9.73 13.82
N CYS A 78 4.95 10.09 12.60
CA CYS A 78 5.86 9.34 11.72
C CYS A 78 7.32 9.85 11.86
N ASP A 79 7.94 9.73 13.02
CA ASP A 79 9.25 10.35 13.28
C ASP A 79 10.44 9.45 12.91
N LYS A 80 10.20 8.20 12.49
CA LYS A 80 11.25 7.21 12.24
C LYS A 80 11.10 6.54 10.87
N GLY A 81 12.16 6.63 10.07
CA GLY A 81 12.39 5.71 8.97
C GLY A 81 12.64 4.31 9.51
N VAL A 82 12.06 3.31 8.87
CA VAL A 82 12.29 1.90 9.16
C VAL A 82 12.66 1.16 7.88
N ARG A 83 13.12 -0.09 8.02
CA ARG A 83 13.54 -0.95 6.91
C ARG A 83 12.43 -1.06 5.86
N THR A 84 12.76 -0.85 4.59
CA THR A 84 11.78 -0.90 3.49
C THR A 84 11.39 -2.34 3.18
N ASP A 85 12.33 -3.28 3.29
CA ASP A 85 12.13 -4.71 3.14
C ASP A 85 12.79 -5.52 4.29
N PRO A 86 12.39 -6.79 4.54
CA PRO A 86 12.89 -7.59 5.67
C PRO A 86 14.34 -8.09 5.50
N TYR A 87 14.94 -7.92 4.32
CA TYR A 87 16.28 -8.41 3.97
C TYR A 87 17.33 -7.30 3.88
N SER A 88 16.94 -6.06 3.63
CA SER A 88 17.83 -4.89 3.56
C SER A 88 18.22 -4.41 4.94
N GLU A 89 19.51 -4.23 5.19
CA GLU A 89 20.01 -3.68 6.46
C GLU A 89 19.88 -2.15 6.53
N GLU A 90 19.48 -1.49 5.44
CA GLU A 90 19.46 -0.04 5.35
C GLU A 90 18.19 0.56 5.93
N ILE A 91 18.37 1.56 6.80
CA ILE A 91 17.31 2.45 7.25
C ILE A 91 17.39 3.71 6.41
N GLN A 92 16.30 4.04 5.72
CA GLN A 92 16.25 5.21 4.87
C GLN A 92 15.55 6.36 5.57
N PRO A 93 16.24 7.49 5.83
CA PRO A 93 15.62 8.67 6.40
C PRO A 93 14.64 9.27 5.38
N TYR A 94 13.49 9.73 5.86
CA TYR A 94 12.52 10.38 4.99
C TYR A 94 12.94 11.83 4.70
N PRO A 95 13.08 12.23 3.42
CA PRO A 95 13.60 13.55 3.03
C PRO A 95 12.56 14.68 3.11
N GLU A 96 11.49 14.53 3.91
CA GLU A 96 10.35 15.46 4.06
C GLU A 96 9.52 15.72 2.79
N ARG A 97 9.97 15.21 1.64
CA ARG A 97 9.29 15.30 0.34
C ARG A 97 9.56 14.09 -0.55
N GLY A 98 8.60 13.75 -1.40
CA GLY A 98 8.77 12.70 -2.42
C GLY A 98 8.11 11.38 -2.02
N PRO A 99 8.50 10.24 -2.62
CA PRO A 99 7.81 8.98 -2.38
C PRO A 99 8.00 8.51 -0.94
N VAL A 100 6.96 7.89 -0.38
CA VAL A 100 6.97 7.38 0.99
C VAL A 100 6.08 6.14 1.10
N VAL A 101 6.48 5.21 1.96
CA VAL A 101 5.62 4.12 2.43
C VAL A 101 5.14 4.47 3.84
N LEU A 102 3.83 4.58 4.05
CA LEU A 102 3.25 4.80 5.37
C LEU A 102 2.77 3.47 5.95
N ARG A 103 3.26 3.15 7.16
CA ARG A 103 2.89 1.94 7.90
C ARG A 103 2.13 2.28 9.17
N SER A 104 1.02 1.56 9.37
CA SER A 104 0.29 1.61 10.62
C SER A 104 0.97 0.74 11.67
N GLN A 105 1.15 1.28 12.89
CA GLN A 105 1.47 0.47 14.07
C GLN A 105 0.24 -0.22 14.67
N GLU A 106 -0.97 0.03 14.15
CA GLU A 106 -2.19 -0.53 14.74
C GLU A 106 -2.19 -2.08 14.66
N PRO A 107 -2.36 -2.78 15.79
CA PRO A 107 -2.47 -4.23 15.81
C PRO A 107 -3.55 -4.72 14.85
N GLY A 108 -3.19 -5.67 13.97
CA GLY A 108 -4.11 -6.23 12.97
C GLY A 108 -4.23 -5.43 11.67
N LYS A 109 -3.71 -4.19 11.58
CA LYS A 109 -3.60 -3.44 10.31
C LYS A 109 -2.20 -3.46 9.69
N GLY A 110 -1.24 -4.09 10.37
CA GLY A 110 0.14 -4.18 9.90
C GLY A 110 0.34 -5.03 8.64
N SER A 111 -0.64 -5.83 8.19
CA SER A 111 -0.51 -6.68 6.99
C SER A 111 -0.44 -5.89 5.67
N THR A 112 -0.85 -4.62 5.69
CA THR A 112 -0.83 -3.72 4.53
C THR A 112 -0.10 -2.42 4.84
N GLN A 113 0.52 -1.83 3.83
CA GLN A 113 1.15 -0.51 3.87
C GLN A 113 0.63 0.35 2.71
N LEU A 114 0.75 1.67 2.82
CA LEU A 114 0.36 2.59 1.76
C LEU A 114 1.62 3.17 1.11
N TYR A 115 1.82 2.91 -0.18
CA TYR A 115 2.86 3.56 -0.97
C TYR A 115 2.29 4.79 -1.65
N CYS A 116 2.84 5.97 -1.37
CA CYS A 116 2.47 7.23 -2.01
C CYS A 116 3.62 7.73 -2.88
N THR A 117 3.33 8.06 -4.14
CA THR A 117 4.36 8.46 -5.12
C THR A 117 4.90 9.88 -4.88
N ASP A 118 4.10 10.74 -4.26
CA ASP A 118 4.54 12.06 -3.80
C ASP A 118 3.94 12.36 -2.43
N SER A 119 4.72 13.00 -1.57
CA SER A 119 4.33 13.33 -0.22
C SER A 119 5.07 14.54 0.31
N ARG A 120 4.52 15.11 1.38
CA ARG A 120 5.11 16.20 2.16
C ARG A 120 5.00 15.85 3.63
N GLY A 121 6.07 16.05 4.38
CA GLY A 121 6.02 15.94 5.83
C GLY A 121 6.48 17.20 6.54
N GLY A 122 6.21 17.24 7.83
CA GLY A 122 6.62 18.33 8.70
C GLY A 122 6.20 18.09 10.14
N TRP A 123 6.67 18.95 11.02
CA TRP A 123 6.28 18.96 12.43
C TRP A 123 5.12 19.94 12.63
N GLY A 124 4.13 19.54 13.43
CA GLY A 124 3.03 20.43 13.75
C GLY A 124 1.89 19.73 14.51
N LYS A 125 0.95 20.55 14.98
CA LYS A 125 -0.33 20.05 15.49
C LYS A 125 -1.26 19.78 14.32
N MET A 126 -1.67 18.52 14.16
CA MET A 126 -2.77 18.18 13.27
C MET A 126 -4.09 18.18 14.05
N HIS A 127 -5.17 18.61 13.41
CA HIS A 127 -6.45 18.87 14.09
C HIS A 127 -6.93 17.64 14.87
N GLY A 128 -7.26 17.82 16.15
CA GLY A 128 -7.67 16.74 17.05
C GLY A 128 -6.54 16.07 17.85
N LEU A 129 -5.27 16.37 17.56
CA LEU A 129 -4.14 15.86 18.35
C LEU A 129 -3.72 16.87 19.45
N PRO A 130 -3.58 16.44 20.72
CA PRO A 130 -3.16 17.32 21.81
C PRO A 130 -1.65 17.64 21.79
N VAL A 131 -0.89 16.96 20.92
CA VAL A 131 0.57 17.02 20.84
C VAL A 131 1.04 17.41 19.44
N GLU A 132 2.21 18.04 19.38
CA GLU A 132 2.92 18.25 18.13
C GLU A 132 3.54 16.94 17.65
N VAL A 133 3.39 16.63 16.37
CA VAL A 133 3.82 15.36 15.80
C VAL A 133 4.44 15.60 14.44
N PHE A 134 5.35 14.71 14.04
CA PHE A 134 5.72 14.62 12.64
C PHE A 134 4.58 13.97 11.87
N TRP A 135 4.13 14.64 10.83
CA TRP A 135 3.09 14.14 9.94
C TRP A 135 3.59 14.02 8.52
N VAL A 136 2.94 13.17 7.74
CA VAL A 136 3.18 13.04 6.30
C VAL A 136 1.86 12.95 5.57
N VAL A 137 1.65 13.83 4.59
CA VAL A 137 0.50 13.78 3.68
C VAL A 137 0.99 13.25 2.33
N GLY A 138 0.40 12.16 1.86
CA GLY A 138 0.75 11.50 0.60
C GLY A 138 -0.34 11.63 -0.46
N THR A 139 0.08 11.63 -1.72
CA THR A 139 -0.76 11.63 -2.92
C THR A 139 -0.35 10.49 -3.85
N GLY A 140 -1.23 10.08 -4.76
CA GLY A 140 -0.98 8.93 -5.63
C GLY A 140 -0.76 7.64 -4.84
N CYS A 141 -1.52 7.45 -3.76
CA CYS A 141 -1.31 6.36 -2.82
C CYS A 141 -1.98 5.06 -3.29
N VAL A 142 -1.28 3.95 -3.13
CA VAL A 142 -1.78 2.59 -3.36
C VAL A 142 -1.55 1.73 -2.12
N SER A 143 -2.48 0.81 -1.85
CA SER A 143 -2.34 -0.17 -0.78
C SER A 143 -1.62 -1.42 -1.29
N GLU A 144 -0.62 -1.86 -0.56
CA GLU A 144 0.20 -3.03 -0.88
C GLU A 144 0.44 -3.90 0.36
N ALA A 145 0.87 -5.13 0.16
CA ALA A 145 1.23 -6.03 1.26
C ALA A 145 2.45 -5.49 2.01
N ASN A 146 2.44 -5.52 3.34
CA ASN A 146 3.57 -5.11 4.14
C ASN A 146 4.61 -6.25 4.22
N PRO A 147 5.82 -6.09 3.66
CA PRO A 147 6.81 -7.16 3.61
C PRO A 147 7.49 -7.42 4.98
N VAL A 148 7.25 -6.57 5.99
CA VAL A 148 7.90 -6.65 7.31
C VAL A 148 7.07 -7.45 8.33
N VAL A 149 5.77 -7.68 8.06
CA VAL A 149 4.92 -8.51 8.92
C VAL A 149 5.07 -9.97 8.51
N ILE A 150 5.92 -10.69 9.25
CA ILE A 150 6.13 -12.15 9.18
C ILE A 150 5.45 -12.79 10.38
#